data_AF-A0A1F3TQB5-F1
#
_entry.id   AF-A0A1F3TQB5-F1
#
_cell.length_a   1.000
_cell.length_b   1.000
_cell.length_c   1.000
_cell.angle_alpha   90.00
_cell.angle_beta   90.00
_cell.angle_gamma   90.00
#
_symmetry.space_group_name_H-M   'P 1'
#
loop_
_entity.id
_entity.type
_entity.pdbx_description
1 polymer ?
#
loop_
_entity_poly.entity_id
_entity_poly.type
_entity_poly.pdbx_seq_one_letter_code
_entity_poly.pdbx_strand_id
1 'polypeptide(L)'
;MKVILAVLVLIASVSSFAQMTVFSNQDALKLVMTDDSILEAVYAQSGTNNLMGLSVLNSDFNAFEVEINTNIEDKDCRTSVLVEAELVHARIPGGGQITANKLVAKKIFKSICEGT
;
A
#
# COMPACT_ATOMS: atom_id res chain seq x y z
N MET A 1 20.59 30.66 53.42
CA MET A 1 20.79 30.37 51.98
C MET A 1 19.91 29.18 51.62
N LYS A 2 18.79 29.40 50.93
CA LYS A 2 17.89 28.33 50.47
C LYS A 2 18.10 28.16 48.98
N VAL A 3 18.39 26.92 48.60
CA VAL A 3 18.81 26.48 47.26
C VAL A 3 17.74 26.85 46.25
N ILE A 4 18.16 27.59 45.23
CA ILE A 4 17.39 27.93 44.03
C ILE A 4 17.20 26.62 43.26
N LEU A 5 15.99 26.05 43.33
CA LEU A 5 15.64 24.92 42.49
C LEU A 5 15.27 25.47 41.11
N ALA A 6 16.24 25.51 40.21
CA ALA A 6 16.03 25.78 38.80
C ALA A 6 15.16 24.67 38.20
N VAL A 7 13.85 24.89 38.17
CA VAL A 7 12.92 24.11 37.36
C VAL A 7 13.09 24.57 35.92
N LEU A 8 14.19 24.13 35.31
CA LEU A 8 14.38 24.08 33.86
C LEU A 8 13.42 23.03 33.31
N VAL A 9 12.15 23.40 33.14
CA VAL A 9 11.28 22.72 32.17
C VAL A 9 11.71 23.25 30.79
N LEU A 10 12.84 22.73 30.35
CA LEU A 10 13.29 22.77 28.97
C LEU A 10 12.21 22.10 28.11
N ILE A 11 11.40 22.94 27.49
CA ILE A 11 10.96 22.84 26.09
C ILE A 11 11.02 21.39 25.55
N ALA A 12 9.95 20.64 25.76
CA ALA A 12 9.63 19.52 24.86
C ALA A 12 8.61 20.03 23.83
N SER A 13 8.96 21.07 23.08
CA SER A 13 8.30 21.38 21.81
C SER A 13 8.76 20.36 20.79
N VAL A 14 8.30 19.11 20.93
CA VAL A 14 8.32 18.16 19.82
C VAL A 14 7.24 18.63 18.86
N SER A 15 7.65 19.41 17.87
CA SER A 15 6.89 19.63 16.66
C SER A 15 6.52 18.26 16.10
N SER A 16 5.25 17.90 16.28
CA SER A 16 4.60 16.75 15.65
C SER A 16 4.59 17.03 14.15
N PHE A 17 5.69 16.72 13.48
CA PHE A 17 5.69 16.56 12.04
C PHE A 17 4.93 15.26 11.78
N ALA A 18 3.62 15.38 11.54
CA ALA A 18 2.91 14.39 10.75
C ALA A 18 3.59 14.37 9.37
N GLN A 19 4.68 13.61 9.25
CA GLN A 19 5.31 13.34 7.97
C GLN A 19 4.27 12.60 7.14
N MET A 20 3.73 13.30 6.14
CA MET A 20 2.88 12.70 5.13
C MET A 20 3.76 11.70 4.36
N THR A 21 3.57 10.41 4.63
CA THR A 21 4.28 9.35 3.91
C THR A 21 3.86 9.43 2.45
N VAL A 22 4.81 9.76 1.57
CA VAL A 22 4.63 9.74 0.13
C VAL A 22 4.96 8.33 -0.35
N PHE A 23 4.00 7.67 -0.98
CA PHE A 23 4.20 6.35 -1.56
C PHE A 23 4.63 6.45 -3.02
N SER A 24 5.46 5.51 -3.44
CA SER A 24 5.93 5.38 -4.83
C SER A 24 5.21 4.24 -5.55
N ASN A 25 5.33 4.23 -6.88
CA ASN A 25 4.85 3.11 -7.71
C ASN A 25 5.46 1.76 -7.28
N GLN A 26 6.70 1.75 -6.77
CA GLN A 26 7.33 0.53 -6.26
C GLN A 26 6.68 0.01 -4.99
N ASP A 27 6.20 0.90 -4.12
CA ASP A 27 5.50 0.51 -2.89
C ASP A 27 4.15 -0.14 -3.21
N ALA A 28 3.43 0.38 -4.21
CA ALA A 28 2.19 -0.21 -4.69
C ALA A 28 2.41 -1.58 -5.34
N LEU A 29 3.42 -1.72 -6.20
CA LEU A 29 3.80 -3.01 -6.79
C LEU A 29 4.18 -4.03 -5.72
N LYS A 30 4.99 -3.61 -4.73
CA LYS A 30 5.41 -4.47 -3.64
C LYS A 30 4.24 -4.95 -2.81
N LEU A 31 3.25 -4.10 -2.51
CA LEU A 31 2.03 -4.53 -1.81
C LEU A 31 1.31 -5.63 -2.58
N VAL A 32 1.08 -5.43 -3.87
CA VAL A 32 0.38 -6.39 -4.74
C VAL A 32 1.13 -7.71 -4.85
N MET A 33 2.46 -7.68 -4.87
CA MET A 33 3.30 -8.89 -4.96
C MET A 33 3.49 -9.64 -3.64
N THR A 34 3.36 -8.96 -2.49
CA THR A 34 3.65 -9.54 -1.17
C THR A 34 2.39 -9.98 -0.41
N ASP A 35 1.22 -9.54 -0.85
CA ASP A 35 -0.05 -9.94 -0.28
C ASP A 35 -0.62 -11.13 -1.07
N ASP A 36 -0.44 -12.34 -0.51
CA ASP A 36 -0.90 -13.59 -1.10
C ASP A 36 -2.41 -13.56 -1.42
N SER A 37 -3.21 -12.85 -0.62
CA SER A 37 -4.66 -12.77 -0.83
C SER A 37 -5.02 -12.00 -2.11
N ILE A 38 -4.20 -11.02 -2.50
CA ILE A 38 -4.39 -10.27 -3.75
C ILE A 38 -4.03 -11.17 -4.93
N LEU A 39 -2.89 -11.85 -4.87
CA LEU A 39 -2.43 -12.73 -5.95
C LEU A 39 -3.39 -13.91 -6.17
N GLU A 40 -3.87 -14.54 -5.10
CA GLU A 40 -4.87 -15.60 -5.18
C GLU A 40 -6.17 -15.13 -5.85
N ALA A 41 -6.66 -13.95 -5.47
CA ALA A 41 -7.86 -13.37 -6.08
C ALA A 41 -7.65 -13.01 -7.56
N VAL A 42 -6.45 -12.57 -7.93
CA VAL A 42 -6.08 -12.30 -9.33
C VAL A 42 -6.03 -13.60 -10.11
N TYR A 43 -5.37 -14.64 -9.61
CA TYR A 43 -5.32 -15.95 -10.25
C TYR A 43 -6.70 -16.60 -10.39
N ALA A 44 -7.58 -16.42 -9.41
CA ALA A 44 -8.96 -16.88 -9.48
C ALA A 44 -9.75 -16.17 -10.60
N GLN A 45 -9.48 -14.88 -10.86
CA GLN A 45 -10.13 -14.14 -11.94
C GLN A 45 -9.51 -14.43 -13.32
N SER A 46 -8.19 -14.54 -13.37
CA SER A 46 -7.46 -14.86 -14.60
C SER A 46 -7.65 -16.31 -15.02
N GLY A 47 -7.94 -17.23 -14.09
CA GLY A 47 -8.00 -18.67 -14.31
C GLY A 47 -6.63 -19.35 -14.44
N THR A 48 -5.55 -18.67 -14.07
CA THR A 48 -4.16 -19.12 -14.23
C THR A 48 -3.29 -18.56 -13.12
N ASN A 49 -2.20 -19.26 -12.80
CA ASN A 49 -1.14 -18.78 -11.93
C ASN A 49 0.12 -18.36 -12.69
N ASN A 50 0.07 -18.33 -14.03
CA ASN A 50 1.19 -17.94 -14.87
C ASN A 50 1.28 -16.41 -14.96
N LEU A 51 2.06 -15.83 -14.06
CA LEU A 51 2.35 -14.40 -14.01
C LEU A 51 3.38 -14.02 -15.07
N MET A 52 3.02 -13.11 -15.96
CA MET A 52 3.94 -12.55 -16.97
C MET A 52 4.61 -11.26 -16.50
N GLY A 53 3.89 -10.40 -15.78
CA GLY A 53 4.44 -9.13 -15.34
C GLY A 53 3.46 -8.28 -14.53
N LEU A 54 4.00 -7.22 -13.95
CA LEU A 54 3.22 -6.19 -13.27
C LEU A 54 3.68 -4.81 -13.74
N SER A 55 2.73 -3.89 -13.86
CA SER A 55 2.98 -2.50 -14.22
C SER A 55 2.01 -1.58 -13.52
N VAL A 56 2.42 -0.34 -13.26
CA VAL A 56 1.51 0.70 -12.77
C VAL A 56 0.95 1.43 -13.97
N LEU A 57 -0.37 1.34 -14.18
CA LEU A 57 -1.08 2.01 -15.28
C LEU A 57 -1.28 3.50 -14.98
N ASN A 58 -1.68 3.80 -13.75
CA ASN A 58 -1.92 5.17 -13.30
C ASN A 58 -1.43 5.35 -11.87
N SER A 59 -0.93 6.54 -11.57
CA SER A 59 -0.46 6.94 -10.25
C SER A 59 -0.94 8.35 -9.93
N ASP A 60 -1.81 8.45 -8.95
CA ASP A 60 -2.24 9.69 -8.32
C ASP A 60 -1.60 9.83 -6.93
N PHE A 61 -1.77 10.98 -6.28
CA PHE A 61 -1.12 11.30 -5.00
C PHE A 61 -1.40 10.27 -3.89
N ASN A 62 -2.59 9.64 -3.90
CA ASN A 62 -3.02 8.66 -2.89
C ASN A 62 -3.55 7.35 -3.50
N ALA A 63 -3.43 7.14 -4.80
CA ALA A 63 -4.02 6.00 -5.48
C ALA A 63 -3.11 5.51 -6.61
N PHE A 64 -3.02 4.19 -6.75
CA PHE A 64 -2.20 3.51 -7.73
C PHE A 64 -3.04 2.42 -8.38
N GLU A 65 -3.07 2.39 -9.71
CA GLU A 65 -3.66 1.29 -10.45
C GLU A 65 -2.54 0.39 -10.94
N VAL A 66 -2.47 -0.82 -10.38
CA VAL A 66 -1.48 -1.84 -10.72
C VAL A 66 -2.13 -2.85 -11.67
N GLU A 67 -1.64 -2.95 -12.88
CA GLU A 67 -1.99 -4.02 -13.82
C GLU A 67 -1.10 -5.24 -13.56
N ILE A 68 -1.75 -6.40 -13.55
CA ILE A 68 -1.12 -7.71 -13.44
C ILE A 68 -1.44 -8.46 -14.72
N ASN A 69 -0.38 -8.82 -15.43
CA ASN A 69 -0.44 -9.54 -16.69
C ASN A 69 -0.21 -11.02 -16.41
N THR A 70 -1.16 -11.84 -16.85
CA THR A 70 -1.18 -13.29 -16.67
C THR A 70 -1.48 -13.96 -18.00
N ASN A 71 -1.08 -15.22 -18.16
CA ASN A 71 -1.28 -15.94 -19.41
C ASN A 71 -2.00 -17.29 -19.20
N ILE A 72 -3.02 -17.54 -20.02
CA ILE A 72 -3.68 -18.84 -20.20
C ILE A 72 -3.40 -19.29 -21.61
N GLU A 73 -2.61 -20.35 -21.78
CA GLU A 73 -2.37 -20.99 -23.08
C GLU A 73 -2.00 -19.94 -24.16
N ASP A 74 -2.95 -19.58 -25.02
CA ASP A 74 -2.82 -18.60 -26.11
C ASP A 74 -3.60 -17.28 -25.86
N LYS A 75 -3.81 -16.92 -24.60
CA LYS A 75 -4.55 -15.71 -24.19
C LYS A 75 -3.79 -14.93 -23.14
N ASP A 76 -3.66 -13.64 -23.39
CA ASP A 76 -3.10 -12.69 -22.44
C ASP A 76 -4.24 -12.05 -21.64
N CYS A 77 -4.19 -12.24 -20.32
CA CYS A 77 -5.19 -11.79 -19.37
C CYS A 77 -4.62 -10.63 -18.53
N ARG A 78 -5.32 -9.50 -18.55
CA ARG A 78 -4.96 -8.28 -17.84
C ARG A 78 -5.92 -8.03 -16.69
N THR A 79 -5.39 -7.91 -15.49
CA THR A 79 -6.17 -7.67 -14.27
C THR A 79 -5.65 -6.41 -13.58
N SER A 80 -6.48 -5.38 -13.47
CA SER A 80 -6.14 -4.17 -12.70
C SER A 80 -6.47 -4.33 -11.22
N VAL A 81 -5.61 -3.82 -10.35
CA VAL A 81 -5.79 -3.74 -8.90
C VAL A 81 -5.63 -2.28 -8.47
N LEU A 82 -6.66 -1.74 -7.83
CA LEU A 82 -6.63 -0.42 -7.22
C LEU A 82 -6.02 -0.50 -5.82
N VAL A 83 -4.94 0.23 -5.61
CA VAL A 83 -4.24 0.37 -4.33
C VAL A 83 -4.37 1.82 -3.88
N GLU A 84 -4.82 2.06 -2.66
CA GLU A 84 -5.01 3.40 -2.10
C GLU A 84 -4.25 3.58 -0.79
N ALA A 85 -3.75 4.80 -0.56
CA ALA A 85 -3.19 5.20 0.72
C ALA A 85 -4.32 5.53 1.70
N GLU A 86 -4.44 4.72 2.74
CA GLU A 86 -5.42 4.92 3.80
C GLU A 86 -4.79 5.29 5.12
N LEU A 87 -5.51 6.11 5.88
CA LEU A 87 -5.14 6.45 7.24
C LEU A 87 -5.49 5.27 8.15
N VAL A 88 -4.49 4.56 8.67
CA VAL A 88 -4.66 3.42 9.57
C VAL A 88 -4.21 3.79 10.97
N HIS A 89 -5.07 3.51 11.94
CA HIS A 89 -4.73 3.63 13.34
C HIS A 89 -4.12 2.32 13.84
N ALA A 90 -2.85 2.37 14.22
CA ALA A 90 -2.17 1.23 14.84
C ALA A 90 -2.00 1.48 16.34
N ARG A 91 -2.28 0.47 17.16
CA ARG A 91 -1.91 0.48 18.58
C ARG A 91 -0.47 0.03 18.72
N ILE A 92 0.34 0.85 19.36
CA ILE A 92 1.71 0.48 19.71
C ILE A 92 1.74 -0.26 21.05
N PRO A 93 2.70 -1.19 21.23
CA PRO A 93 2.92 -1.83 22.52
C PRO A 93 3.08 -0.78 23.63
N GLY A 94 2.35 -0.93 24.73
CA GLY A 94 2.30 0.08 25.80
C GLY A 94 1.07 1.00 25.77
N GLY A 95 0.11 0.78 24.86
CA GLY A 95 -1.22 1.41 24.91
C GLY A 95 -1.35 2.74 24.17
N GLY A 96 -0.28 3.23 23.55
CA GLY A 96 -0.34 4.38 22.65
C GLY A 96 -1.04 4.05 21.33
N GLN A 97 -1.58 5.06 20.67
CA GLN A 97 -2.16 4.96 19.33
C GLN A 97 -1.40 5.89 18.39
N ILE A 98 -1.00 5.36 17.24
CA ILE A 98 -0.41 6.13 16.15
C ILE A 98 -1.35 6.12 14.95
N THR A 99 -1.26 7.19 14.18
CA THR A 99 -1.98 7.33 12.91
C THR A 99 -0.93 7.35 11.82
N ALA A 100 -0.97 6.39 10.90
CA ALA A 100 -0.02 6.29 9.81
C ALA A 100 -0.77 6.02 8.50
N ASN A 101 -0.25 6.57 7.40
CA ASN A 101 -0.73 6.18 6.08
C ASN A 101 -0.22 4.77 5.77
N LYS A 102 -1.07 3.92 5.19
CA LYS A 102 -0.75 2.57 4.74
C LYS A 102 -1.37 2.36 3.36
N LEU A 103 -0.63 1.77 2.43
CA LEU A 103 -1.22 1.29 1.17
C LEU A 103 -2.09 0.07 1.42
N VAL A 104 -3.30 0.09 0.87
CA VAL A 104 -4.30 -0.98 0.98
C VAL A 104 -4.88 -1.26 -0.40
N ALA A 105 -4.97 -2.53 -0.80
CA ALA A 105 -5.68 -2.91 -2.01
C ALA A 105 -7.19 -2.81 -1.78
N LYS A 106 -7.86 -2.02 -2.62
CA LYS A 106 -9.28 -1.70 -2.50
C LYS A 106 -10.16 -2.52 -3.41
N LYS A 107 -9.75 -2.70 -4.66
CA LYS A 107 -10.59 -3.30 -5.68
C LYS A 107 -9.72 -4.04 -6.69
N ILE A 108 -10.11 -5.28 -6.98
CA ILE A 108 -9.57 -6.06 -8.08
C ILE A 108 -10.60 -5.98 -9.20
N PHE A 109 -10.25 -5.34 -10.29
CA PHE A 109 -11.08 -5.22 -11.48
C PHE A 109 -11.11 -6.55 -12.23
N LYS A 110 -12.16 -6.75 -13.04
CA LYS A 110 -12.33 -7.98 -13.83
C LYS A 110 -11.15 -8.18 -14.77
N SER A 111 -10.67 -9.41 -14.85
CA SER A 111 -9.67 -9.81 -15.84
C SER A 111 -10.24 -9.71 -17.27
N ILE A 112 -9.51 -9.05 -18.16
CA ILE A 112 -9.80 -8.99 -19.60
C ILE A 112 -8.80 -9.89 -20.30
N CYS A 113 -9.28 -10.98 -20.91
CA CYS A 113 -8.44 -11.92 -21.67
C CYS A 113 -8.64 -11.72 -23.17
N GLU A 114 -7.57 -11.39 -23.87
CA GLU A 114 -7.55 -11.23 -25.32
C GLU A 114 -6.75 -12.38 -25.93
N GLY A 115 -7.21 -12.89 -27.09
CA GLY A 115 -6.45 -13.89 -27.86
C GLY A 115 -5.29 -13.23 -28.58
N THR A 116 -4.11 -13.85 -28.51
CA THR A 116 -2.92 -13.44 -29.28
C THR A 116 -3.08 -13.68 -30.78
#